data_AF-X1BZ65-F1
#
_entry.id   AF-X1BZ65-F1
#
_cell.length_a   1.000
_cell.length_b   1.000
_cell.length_c   1.000
_cell.angle_alpha   90.00
_cell.angle_beta   90.00
_cell.angle_gamma   90.00
#
_symmetry.space_group_name_H-M   'P 1'
#
loop_
_entity.id
_entity.type
_entity.pdbx_description
1 polymer ?
#
loop_
_entity_poly.entity_id
_entity_poly.type
_entity_poly.pdbx_seq_one_letter_code
_entity_poly.pdbx_strand_id
1 'polypeptide(L)'
;TVETWNALTVLTIVFDLLAVFLVMYLLALAIIGWSNGPLRIWTRIVFGIVGFIIMATLNYIIVIFGILLILALKFYGKKLFVRE
;
A
#
# COMPACT_ATOMS: atom_id res chain seq x y z
N THR A 1 2.21 34.51 12.03
CA THR A 1 1.23 34.05 11.03
C THR A 1 0.91 32.60 11.34
N VAL A 2 -0.01 32.37 12.27
CA VAL A 2 -0.42 31.00 12.60
C VAL A 2 -1.32 30.55 11.46
N GLU A 3 -0.87 29.58 10.66
CA GLU A 3 -1.74 28.98 9.64
C GLU A 3 -3.05 28.56 10.29
N THR A 4 -4.16 28.91 9.67
CA THR A 4 -5.48 28.54 10.15
C THR A 4 -5.60 27.02 10.04
N TRP A 5 -5.60 26.35 11.19
CA TRP A 5 -5.90 24.93 11.33
C TRP A 5 -7.34 24.69 10.86
N ASN A 6 -7.49 24.48 9.55
CA ASN A 6 -8.75 24.16 8.91
C ASN A 6 -8.96 22.65 8.95
N ALA A 7 -10.22 22.20 9.02
CA ALA A 7 -10.57 20.78 8.96
C ALA A 7 -9.99 20.10 7.72
N LEU A 8 -9.89 20.82 6.60
CA LEU A 8 -9.23 20.35 5.38
C LEU A 8 -7.74 20.04 5.59
N THR A 9 -7.02 20.90 6.31
CA THR A 9 -5.59 20.71 6.60
C THR A 9 -5.37 19.45 7.46
N VAL A 10 -6.23 19.26 8.48
CA VAL A 10 -6.21 18.06 9.32
C VAL A 10 -6.47 16.81 8.48
N LEU A 11 -7.45 16.86 7.58
CA LEU A 11 -7.77 15.74 6.70
C LEU A 11 -6.61 15.38 5.77
N THR A 12 -5.95 16.38 5.18
CA THR A 12 -4.77 16.16 4.34
C THR A 12 -3.64 15.49 5.11
N ILE A 13 -3.33 15.98 6.33
CA ILE A 13 -2.29 15.39 7.17
C ILE A 13 -2.61 13.92 7.49
N VAL A 14 -3.86 13.63 7.88
CA VAL A 14 -4.30 12.26 8.17
C VAL A 14 -4.19 11.38 6.93
N PHE A 15 -4.58 11.89 5.76
CA PHE A 15 -4.47 11.16 4.49
C PHE A 15 -3.02 10.84 4.16
N ASP A 16 -2.12 11.82 4.22
CA ASP A 16 -0.70 11.64 3.92
C ASP A 16 -0.07 10.61 4.86
N LEU A 17 -0.43 10.66 6.14
CA LEU A 17 0.06 9.75 7.16
C LEU A 17 -0.41 8.31 6.93
N LEU A 18 -1.68 8.13 6.55
CA LEU A 18 -2.21 6.82 6.13
C LEU A 18 -1.57 6.31 4.84
N ALA A 19 -1.34 7.19 3.86
CA ALA A 19 -0.69 6.83 2.60
C ALA A 19 0.74 6.35 2.84
N VAL A 20 1.49 6.99 3.74
CA VAL A 20 2.84 6.54 4.11
C VAL A 20 2.81 5.16 4.77
N PHE A 21 1.89 4.92 5.71
CA PHE A 21 1.75 3.58 6.30
C PHE A 21 1.39 2.52 5.27
N LEU A 22 0.53 2.86 4.31
CA LEU A 22 0.20 1.97 3.20
C LEU A 22 1.45 1.63 2.37
N VAL A 23 2.25 2.62 2.00
CA VAL A 23 3.51 2.42 1.26
C VAL A 23 4.44 1.51 2.02
N MET A 24 4.67 1.80 3.31
CA MET A 24 5.52 0.97 4.17
C MET A 24 5.03 -0.48 4.20
N TYR A 25 3.72 -0.68 4.30
CA TYR A 25 3.14 -2.00 4.31
C TYR A 25 3.30 -2.73 2.97
N LEU A 26 3.05 -2.06 1.84
CA LEU A 26 3.24 -2.62 0.50
C LEU A 26 4.71 -3.02 0.24
N LEU A 27 5.66 -2.19 0.68
CA LEU A 27 7.09 -2.49 0.58
C LEU A 27 7.49 -3.64 1.51
N ALA A 28 6.97 -3.67 2.73
CA ALA A 28 7.18 -4.80 3.65
C ALA A 28 6.66 -6.11 3.04
N LEU A 29 5.48 -6.10 2.40
CA LEU A 29 4.95 -7.26 1.66
C LEU A 29 5.85 -7.66 0.49
N ALA A 30 6.46 -6.70 -0.20
CA ALA A 30 7.40 -6.99 -1.27
C ALA A 30 8.70 -7.65 -0.76
N ILE A 31 9.19 -7.28 0.43
CA ILE A 31 10.47 -7.77 0.98
C ILE A 31 10.30 -9.04 1.85
N ILE A 32 9.28 -9.09 2.68
CA ILE A 32 9.08 -10.17 3.65
C ILE A 32 8.14 -11.23 3.08
N GLY A 33 7.19 -10.83 2.23
CA GLY A 33 6.10 -11.68 1.78
C GLY A 33 4.88 -11.59 2.70
N TRP A 34 3.94 -12.52 2.59
CA TRP A 34 2.66 -12.53 3.30
C TRP A 34 2.69 -13.58 4.40
N SER A 35 1.93 -13.34 5.46
CA SER A 35 1.95 -14.16 6.69
C SER A 35 1.65 -15.66 6.49
N ASN A 36 1.00 -16.03 5.39
CA ASN A 36 0.64 -17.42 5.07
C ASN A 36 1.62 -18.14 4.11
N GLY A 37 2.80 -17.55 3.85
CA GLY A 37 3.84 -18.20 3.05
C GLY A 37 4.46 -17.30 1.97
N PRO A 38 5.49 -17.79 1.28
CA PRO A 38 6.18 -17.02 0.26
C PRO A 38 5.21 -16.68 -0.90
N LEU A 39 5.02 -15.39 -1.18
CA LEU A 39 4.39 -14.99 -2.44
C LEU A 39 5.32 -15.33 -3.59
N ARG A 40 4.71 -15.62 -4.74
CA ARG A 40 5.41 -15.64 -6.03
C ARG A 40 6.21 -14.36 -6.21
N ILE A 41 7.41 -14.49 -6.77
CA ILE A 41 8.31 -13.35 -7.04
C ILE A 41 7.60 -12.23 -7.83
N TRP A 42 6.74 -12.61 -8.78
CA TRP A 42 5.95 -11.68 -9.59
C TRP A 42 5.01 -10.80 -8.78
N THR A 43 4.29 -11.36 -7.81
CA THR A 43 3.41 -10.57 -6.95
C THR A 43 4.22 -9.62 -6.09
N ARG A 44 5.35 -10.07 -5.53
CA ARG A 44 6.25 -9.21 -4.73
C ARG A 44 6.75 -8.00 -5.51
N ILE A 45 7.12 -8.20 -6.78
CA ILE A 45 7.53 -7.11 -7.68
C ILE A 45 6.38 -6.12 -7.91
N VAL A 46 5.17 -6.61 -8.16
CA VAL A 46 3.99 -5.74 -8.34
C VAL A 46 3.73 -4.89 -7.09
N PHE A 47 3.76 -5.50 -5.91
CA PHE A 47 3.62 -4.78 -4.64
C PHE A 47 4.71 -3.71 -4.43
N GLY A 48 5.96 -4.03 -4.78
CA GLY A 48 7.08 -3.09 -4.72
C GLY A 48 6.90 -1.89 -5.65
N ILE A 49 6.54 -2.14 -6.92
CA ILE A 49 6.31 -1.08 -7.92
C ILE A 49 5.14 -0.18 -7.48
N VAL A 50 4.02 -0.78 -7.05
CA VAL A 50 2.85 -0.02 -6.61
C VAL A 50 3.19 0.84 -5.38
N GLY A 51 3.92 0.30 -4.40
CA GLY A 51 4.39 1.06 -3.25
C GLY A 51 5.25 2.27 -3.65
N PHE A 52 6.19 2.09 -4.58
CA PHE A 52 7.02 3.18 -5.09
C PHE A 52 6.22 4.25 -5.84
N ILE A 53 5.25 3.86 -6.67
CA ILE A 53 4.40 4.80 -7.41
C ILE A 53 3.57 5.64 -6.43
N ILE A 54 3.00 5.01 -5.39
CA ILE A 54 2.22 5.72 -4.36
C ILE A 54 3.12 6.73 -3.64
N MET A 55 4.33 6.33 -3.26
CA MET A 55 5.29 7.23 -2.60
C MET A 55 5.68 8.42 -3.49
N ALA A 56 5.86 8.20 -4.79
CA ALA A 56 6.30 9.23 -5.72
C ALA A 56 5.22 10.28 -6.03
N THR A 57 3.93 9.93 -5.91
CA THR A 57 2.85 10.80 -6.38
C THR A 57 1.82 11.21 -5.32
N LEU A 58 1.69 10.46 -4.21
CA LEU A 58 0.68 10.66 -3.16
C LEU A 58 -0.75 10.91 -3.66
N ASN A 59 -1.07 10.41 -4.85
CA ASN A 59 -2.34 10.66 -5.49
C ASN A 59 -3.40 9.75 -4.86
N TYR A 60 -4.51 10.37 -4.44
CA TYR A 60 -5.68 9.71 -3.85
C TYR A 60 -6.12 8.45 -4.61
N ILE A 61 -6.13 8.49 -5.95
CA ILE A 61 -6.57 7.37 -6.78
C ILE A 61 -5.63 6.17 -6.61
N ILE A 62 -4.32 6.42 -6.59
CA ILE A 62 -3.31 5.36 -6.51
C ILE A 62 -3.25 4.77 -5.10
N VAL A 63 -3.42 5.61 -4.06
CA VAL A 63 -3.55 5.13 -2.67
C VAL A 63 -4.74 4.17 -2.54
N ILE A 64 -5.90 4.53 -3.10
CA ILE A 64 -7.08 3.65 -3.12
C ILE A 64 -6.78 2.36 -3.88
N PHE A 65 -6.08 2.44 -5.01
CA PHE A 65 -5.69 1.26 -5.78
C PHE A 65 -4.77 0.32 -4.98
N GLY A 66 -3.82 0.87 -4.22
CA GLY A 66 -2.95 0.10 -3.33
C GLY A 66 -3.72 -0.63 -2.23
N ILE A 67 -4.72 0.03 -1.62
CA ILE A 67 -5.62 -0.60 -0.64
C ILE A 67 -6.40 -1.76 -1.27
N LEU A 68 -6.98 -1.53 -2.46
CA LEU A 68 -7.71 -2.57 -3.20
C LEU A 68 -6.83 -3.76 -3.55
N LEU A 69 -5.56 -3.51 -3.89
CA LEU A 69 -4.60 -4.55 -4.22
C LEU A 69 -4.23 -5.43 -3.01
N ILE A 70 -4.14 -4.83 -1.81
CA ILE A 70 -3.99 -5.56 -0.55
C ILE A 70 -5.25 -6.40 -0.25
N LEU A 71 -6.44 -5.82 -0.43
CA LEU A 71 -7.70 -6.53 -0.23
C LEU A 71 -7.82 -7.71 -1.21
N ALA A 72 -7.48 -7.51 -2.48
CA ALA A 72 -7.44 -8.56 -3.49
C ALA A 72 -6.50 -9.70 -3.06
N LEU A 73 -5.31 -9.38 -2.53
CA LEU A 73 -4.41 -10.40 -1.98
C LEU A 73 -5.02 -11.11 -0.76
N LYS A 74 -5.72 -10.41 0.14
CA LYS A 74 -6.38 -11.03 1.30
C LYS A 74 -7.48 -12.02 0.89
N PHE A 75 -8.30 -11.68 -0.10
CA PHE A 75 -9.42 -12.51 -0.54
C PHE A 75 -9.00 -13.60 -1.56
N TYR A 76 -8.08 -13.30 -2.48
CA TYR A 76 -7.66 -14.21 -3.55
C TYR A 76 -6.30 -14.87 -3.30
N GLY A 77 -5.64 -14.57 -2.19
CA GLY A 77 -4.29 -15.02 -1.85
C GLY A 77 -4.10 -16.54 -1.97
N LYS A 78 -5.13 -17.34 -1.66
CA LYS A 78 -5.09 -18.82 -1.79
C LYS A 78 -4.66 -19.31 -3.18
N LYS A 79 -4.84 -18.53 -4.25
CA LYS A 79 -4.38 -18.83 -5.62
C LYS A 79 -3.01 -18.26 -5.97
N LEU A 80 -2.53 -17.28 -5.21
CA LEU A 80 -1.30 -16.51 -5.45
C LEU A 80 -0.10 -17.04 -4.65
N PHE A 81 -0.34 -17.90 -3.65
CA PHE A 81 0.73 -18.63 -2.97
C PHE A 81 1.38 -19.66 -3.90
N VAL A 82 2.69 -19.85 -3.71
CA VAL A 82 3.39 -21.00 -4.28
C VAL A 82 2.83 -22.24 -3.56
N ARG A 83 2.15 -23.13 -4.29
CA ARG A 83 1.90 -24.48 -3.79
C ARG A 83 3.22 -25.22 -3.96
N GLU A 84 3.91 -25.46 -2.86
CA GLU A 84 4.92 -26.52 -2.81
C GLU A 84 4.25 -27.89 -3.04
#